data_AF-A0A929WBJ5-F1
#
_entry.id   AF-A0A929WBJ5-F1
#
_cell.length_a   1.000
_cell.length_b   1.000
_cell.length_c   1.000
_cell.angle_alpha   90.00
_cell.angle_beta   90.00
_cell.angle_gamma   90.00
#
_symmetry.space_group_name_H-M   'P 1'
#
loop_
_entity.id
_entity.type
_entity.pdbx_description
1 polymer ?
#
loop_
_entity_poly.entity_id
_entity_poly.type
_entity_poly.pdbx_seq_one_letter_code
_entity_poly.pdbx_strand_id
1 'polypeptide(L)'
;MNEEGYTTSADARLRLERDTLALDTVLAGEATNTYTFQVFNPQKKTLRIAAIRLAGGAKSPFWVNVDGTFLANGVTGATELAGGDSLRVFVQLNAPASTAVSPTPLEDRLLFLLENGAEQQVLLTASTQSVINLRGARVERDTTWNAPRPYRILDSLVVEEGRTLTLSAGTRLYFHPAARLIVHGTLRTEGQNGAPVEFRGDRLGYMFSNQPYDRIPGQWGGVVFTAKSHDNVLDHCEIHSGDFGIRCDSSSVDFQKLILRNSLIHNVGGDGLYARQCAVNVGNSQITNAAGDCVRLVGGRNEFVHCTIGQFYALAGDRGVALHFSNYGEGSRAPLERASFVNCIISGYNNDDLLRESSTRYKNDAFNYDFSHCLLNTPKPTTDEHFRNCLFEQDSPE
;
A
#
# COMPACT_ATOMS: atom_id res chain seq x y z
N MET A 1 41.47 34.67 11.26
CA MET A 1 41.47 35.22 12.63
C MET A 1 40.82 34.16 13.51
N ASN A 2 41.65 33.48 14.29
CA ASN A 2 41.41 32.33 15.18
C ASN A 2 39.96 31.87 15.41
N GLU A 3 39.54 30.85 14.64
CA GLU A 3 38.34 30.04 14.89
C GLU A 3 38.61 28.74 15.67
N GLU A 4 39.82 28.58 16.22
CA GLU A 4 40.13 27.44 17.09
C GLU A 4 39.84 27.81 18.55
N GLY A 5 38.65 27.44 19.04
CA GLY A 5 38.30 27.55 20.45
C GLY A 5 36.94 26.97 20.77
N TYR A 6 36.83 26.34 21.94
CA TYR A 6 35.57 25.80 22.46
C TYR A 6 34.66 26.92 22.96
N THR A 7 33.34 26.70 22.87
CA THR A 7 32.39 27.56 23.58
C THR A 7 32.48 27.28 25.08
N THR A 8 32.51 28.35 25.89
CA THR A 8 32.51 28.30 27.36
C THR A 8 31.17 28.75 27.94
N SER A 9 30.17 29.01 27.09
CA SER A 9 28.86 29.47 27.53
C SER A 9 28.09 28.35 28.22
N ALA A 10 27.61 28.64 29.44
CA ALA A 10 26.72 27.76 30.18
C ALA A 10 25.36 27.55 29.48
N ASP A 11 24.97 28.49 28.62
CA ASP A 11 23.71 28.46 27.87
C ASP A 11 23.84 27.84 26.48
N ALA A 12 25.05 27.41 26.09
CA ALA A 12 25.23 26.76 24.80
C ALA A 12 24.45 25.44 24.76
N ARG A 13 23.65 25.27 23.70
CA ARG A 13 22.82 24.10 23.43
C ARG A 13 22.98 23.67 21.98
N LEU A 14 22.77 22.38 21.74
CA LEU A 14 22.55 21.84 20.40
C LEU A 14 21.15 22.23 19.91
N ARG A 15 20.99 22.34 18.60
CA ARG A 15 19.68 22.38 17.97
C ARG A 15 19.40 21.01 17.38
N LEU A 16 18.35 20.35 17.85
CA LEU A 16 17.92 19.04 17.33
C LEU A 16 16.97 19.28 16.16
N GLU A 17 17.12 18.53 15.06
CA GLU A 17 16.17 18.59 13.94
C GLU A 17 14.76 18.19 14.37
N ARG A 18 14.67 17.29 15.35
CA ARG A 18 13.42 16.77 15.92
C ARG A 18 13.62 16.42 17.39
N ASP A 19 12.54 16.47 18.15
CA ASP A 19 12.47 16.00 19.53
C ASP A 19 12.08 14.52 19.62
N THR A 20 11.36 14.00 18.62
CA THR A 20 10.89 12.62 18.54
C THR A 20 11.16 12.02 17.16
N LEU A 21 11.71 10.82 17.15
CA LEU A 21 11.74 9.93 15.99
C LEU A 21 10.76 8.78 16.26
N ALA A 22 9.57 8.87 15.66
CA ALA A 22 8.55 7.84 15.72
C ALA A 22 8.65 6.92 14.50
N LEU A 23 8.83 5.63 14.76
CA LEU A 23 8.74 4.56 13.79
C LEU A 23 7.33 3.97 13.91
N ASP A 24 6.75 3.56 12.78
CA ASP A 24 5.44 2.90 12.77
C ASP A 24 5.53 1.45 13.30
N THR A 25 4.50 0.65 13.08
CA THR A 25 4.43 -0.75 13.46
C THR A 25 5.46 -1.58 12.70
N VAL A 26 6.32 -2.27 13.44
CA VAL A 26 7.38 -3.13 12.94
C VAL A 26 7.05 -4.59 13.24
N LEU A 27 7.41 -5.48 12.32
CA LEU A 27 7.26 -6.91 12.54
C LEU A 27 8.25 -7.37 13.61
N ALA A 28 7.74 -8.06 14.64
CA ALA A 28 8.57 -8.55 15.73
C ALA A 28 9.65 -9.53 15.22
N GLY A 29 10.88 -9.38 15.70
CA GLY A 29 12.02 -10.20 15.29
C GLY A 29 12.75 -9.70 14.03
N GLU A 30 12.37 -8.55 13.47
CA GLU A 30 13.02 -7.98 12.29
C GLU A 30 13.71 -6.64 12.60
N ALA A 31 14.77 -6.35 11.84
CA ALA A 31 15.38 -5.03 11.85
C ALA A 31 14.62 -4.10 10.88
N THR A 32 14.49 -2.83 11.25
CA THR A 32 13.92 -1.82 10.37
C THR A 32 14.92 -1.36 9.31
N ASN A 33 14.45 -0.55 8.37
CA ASN A 33 15.34 0.35 7.62
C ASN A 33 16.04 1.33 8.57
N THR A 34 17.09 1.98 8.06
CA THR A 34 17.79 3.05 8.77
C THR A 34 17.06 4.38 8.60
N TYR A 35 16.75 5.03 9.72
CA TYR A 35 16.22 6.39 9.79
C TYR A 35 17.35 7.35 10.10
N THR A 36 17.22 8.61 9.67
CA THR A 36 18.25 9.63 9.92
C THR A 36 17.65 10.98 10.26
N PHE A 37 18.40 11.73 11.08
CA PHE A 37 18.16 13.14 11.39
C PHE A 37 19.50 13.82 11.72
N GLN A 38 19.50 15.14 11.77
CA GLN A 38 20.67 15.95 12.08
C GLN A 38 20.59 16.61 13.46
N VAL A 39 21.76 16.82 14.04
CA VAL A 39 21.97 17.54 15.28
C VAL A 39 22.97 18.65 15.01
N PHE A 40 22.59 19.90 15.25
CA PHE A 40 23.35 21.06 14.84
C PHE A 40 24.02 21.74 16.03
N ASN A 41 25.21 22.28 15.80
CA ASN A 41 25.80 23.31 16.65
C ASN A 41 25.48 24.69 16.07
N PRO A 42 24.48 25.42 16.59
CA PRO A 42 24.16 26.76 16.10
C PRO A 42 25.18 27.83 16.56
N GLN A 43 26.13 27.47 17.43
CA GLN A 43 27.14 28.40 17.95
C GLN A 43 28.23 28.63 16.91
N LYS A 44 28.94 29.76 17.03
CA LYS A 44 30.11 30.06 16.17
C LYS A 44 31.37 29.29 16.57
N LYS A 45 31.41 28.74 17.78
CA LYS A 45 32.55 28.01 18.35
C LYS A 45 32.21 26.53 18.49
N THR A 46 33.24 25.70 18.56
CA THR A 46 33.10 24.25 18.76
C THR A 46 32.37 23.93 20.07
N LEU A 47 31.39 23.05 19.99
CA LEU A 47 30.74 22.42 21.13
C LEU A 47 31.38 21.06 21.39
N ARG A 48 31.66 20.75 22.66
CA ARG A 48 32.04 19.40 23.07
C ARG A 48 30.85 18.67 23.68
N ILE A 49 30.53 17.54 23.06
CA ILE A 49 29.54 16.58 23.54
C ILE A 49 30.32 15.55 24.35
N ALA A 50 30.21 15.60 25.66
CA ALA A 50 30.91 14.72 26.59
C ALA A 50 30.55 13.24 26.38
N ALA A 51 29.28 12.96 26.08
CA ALA A 51 28.82 11.62 25.73
C ALA A 51 27.52 11.67 24.91
N ILE A 52 27.36 10.72 24.00
CA ILE A 52 26.07 10.41 23.38
C ILE A 52 25.69 8.99 23.79
N ARG A 53 24.49 8.82 24.36
CA ARG A 53 24.08 7.54 24.94
C ARG A 53 22.60 7.25 24.78
N LEU A 54 22.27 5.97 24.65
CA LEU A 54 20.91 5.46 24.80
C LEU A 54 20.62 5.28 26.30
N ALA A 55 19.46 5.73 26.77
CA ALA A 55 19.07 5.58 28.17
C ALA A 55 18.95 4.10 28.57
N GLY A 56 18.50 3.24 27.66
CA GLY A 56 18.50 1.78 27.82
C GLY A 56 19.89 1.12 27.73
N GLY A 57 20.93 1.87 27.33
CA GLY A 57 22.30 1.36 27.15
C GLY A 57 22.33 0.10 26.27
N ALA A 58 23.05 -0.93 26.73
CA ALA A 58 23.18 -2.21 26.01
C ALA A 58 21.85 -3.00 25.87
N LYS A 59 20.81 -2.64 26.61
CA LYS A 59 19.47 -3.26 26.51
C LYS A 59 18.56 -2.56 25.51
N SER A 60 18.99 -1.44 24.94
CA SER A 60 18.20 -0.72 23.95
C SER A 60 17.92 -1.61 22.74
N PRO A 61 16.67 -1.68 22.27
CA PRO A 61 16.38 -2.31 20.97
C PRO A 61 16.79 -1.41 19.80
N PHE A 62 17.17 -0.15 20.06
CA PHE A 62 17.62 0.80 19.03
C PHE A 62 19.13 0.73 18.86
N TRP A 63 19.55 0.63 17.60
CA TRP A 63 20.93 0.70 17.15
C TRP A 63 21.18 2.08 16.58
N VAL A 64 22.15 2.78 17.14
CA VAL A 64 22.44 4.17 16.80
C VAL A 64 23.89 4.31 16.33
N ASN A 65 24.07 4.99 15.21
CA ASN A 65 25.36 5.45 14.72
C ASN A 65 25.31 6.98 14.60
N VAL A 66 26.34 7.66 15.10
CA VAL A 66 26.48 9.12 15.01
C VAL A 66 27.76 9.42 14.24
N ASP A 67 27.60 10.04 13.08
CA ASP A 67 28.70 10.48 12.21
C ASP A 67 29.77 9.41 11.96
N GLY A 68 29.33 8.19 11.67
CA GLY A 68 30.19 7.03 11.42
C GLY A 68 30.53 6.22 12.68
N THR A 69 30.31 6.75 13.88
CA THR A 69 30.62 6.07 15.14
C THR A 69 29.39 5.33 15.68
N PHE A 70 29.46 3.99 15.73
CA PHE A 70 28.40 3.16 16.32
C PHE A 70 28.44 3.22 17.86
N LEU A 71 27.28 3.40 18.49
CA LEU A 71 27.15 3.40 19.95
C LEU A 71 27.17 1.97 20.49
N ALA A 72 28.35 1.36 20.52
CA ALA A 72 28.55 0.04 21.13
C ALA A 72 28.09 0.06 22.60
N ASN A 73 27.26 -0.90 23.00
CA ASN A 73 26.61 -0.92 24.33
C ASN A 73 25.77 0.33 24.66
N GLY A 74 25.34 1.08 23.63
CA GLY A 74 24.48 2.24 23.77
C GLY A 74 25.20 3.50 24.25
N VAL A 75 26.51 3.62 24.09
CA VAL A 75 27.25 4.85 24.42
C VAL A 75 28.44 5.05 23.49
N THR A 76 28.80 6.30 23.25
CA THR A 76 30.07 6.72 22.65
C THR A 76 30.78 7.72 23.56
N GLY A 77 32.09 7.87 23.36
CA GLY A 77 32.92 8.84 24.06
C GLY A 77 32.66 10.28 23.62
N ALA A 78 33.54 11.18 24.08
CA ALA A 78 33.43 12.59 23.76
C ALA A 78 33.55 12.82 22.24
N THR A 79 32.70 13.72 21.71
CA THR A 79 32.66 14.11 20.30
C THR A 79 32.69 15.62 20.21
N GLU A 80 33.49 16.16 19.30
CA GLU A 80 33.56 17.59 19.03
C GLU A 80 32.68 17.94 17.83
N LEU A 81 31.94 19.04 17.92
CA LEU A 81 31.10 19.53 16.83
C LEU A 81 31.45 20.99 16.56
N ALA A 82 32.06 21.26 15.40
CA ALA A 82 32.51 22.59 15.01
C ALA A 82 31.35 23.60 14.96
N GLY A 83 31.67 24.88 15.07
CA GLY A 83 30.68 25.95 15.02
C GLY A 83 29.94 25.98 13.68
N GLY A 84 28.62 26.04 13.70
CA GLY A 84 27.77 26.04 12.50
C GLY A 84 27.64 24.68 11.80
N ASP A 85 28.27 23.64 12.32
CA ASP A 85 28.28 22.29 11.73
C ASP A 85 27.18 21.38 12.30
N SER A 86 27.04 20.18 11.75
CA SER A 86 26.04 19.19 12.14
C SER A 86 26.60 17.77 12.20
N LEU A 87 26.08 16.98 13.15
CA LEU A 87 26.23 15.53 13.15
C LEU A 87 25.03 14.90 12.47
N ARG A 88 25.27 13.85 11.69
CA ARG A 88 24.20 12.98 11.19
C ARG A 88 24.04 11.77 12.09
N VAL A 89 22.82 11.55 12.56
CA VAL A 89 22.43 10.39 13.37
C VAL A 89 21.71 9.39 12.47
N PHE A 90 22.07 8.12 12.60
CA PHE A 90 21.41 6.99 11.97
C PHE A 90 20.82 6.10 13.07
N VAL A 91 19.54 5.75 12.95
CA VAL A 91 18.80 4.93 13.91
C VAL A 91 18.17 3.76 13.17
N GLN A 92 18.39 2.56 13.68
CA GLN A 92 17.72 1.34 13.26
C GLN A 92 17.09 0.69 14.49
N LEU A 93 15.88 0.17 14.38
CA LEU A 93 15.30 -0.67 15.43
C LEU A 93 15.58 -2.13 15.09
N ASN A 94 16.17 -2.86 16.03
CA ASN A 94 16.19 -4.32 16.00
C ASN A 94 15.03 -4.82 16.88
N ALA A 95 13.87 -5.00 16.28
CA ALA A 95 12.65 -5.28 17.02
C ALA A 95 12.76 -6.67 17.69
N PRO A 96 12.66 -6.77 19.03
CA PRO A 96 12.71 -8.05 19.70
C PRO A 96 11.64 -9.01 19.18
N ALA A 97 11.96 -10.31 19.15
CA ALA A 97 10.96 -11.32 18.89
C ALA A 97 9.86 -11.24 19.98
N SER A 98 8.61 -11.37 19.56
CA SER A 98 7.45 -11.30 20.43
C SER A 98 6.39 -12.31 19.99
N THR A 99 5.60 -12.79 20.92
CA THR A 99 4.39 -13.59 20.68
C THR A 99 3.12 -12.80 21.01
N ALA A 100 3.25 -11.53 21.40
CA ALA A 100 2.14 -10.68 21.76
C ALA A 100 1.17 -10.53 20.57
N VAL A 101 -0.12 -10.62 20.89
CA VAL A 101 -1.20 -10.49 19.93
C VAL A 101 -1.40 -9.03 19.54
N SER A 102 -1.46 -8.17 20.55
CA SER A 102 -1.56 -6.72 20.38
C SER A 102 -0.18 -6.09 20.13
N PRO A 103 -0.12 -4.98 19.37
CA PRO A 103 1.10 -4.20 19.23
C PRO A 103 1.69 -3.81 20.60
N THR A 104 2.99 -3.98 20.77
CA THR A 104 3.73 -3.66 21.99
C THR A 104 4.59 -2.41 21.72
N PRO A 105 4.43 -1.31 22.48
CA PRO A 105 5.25 -0.12 22.31
C PRO A 105 6.70 -0.39 22.74
N LEU A 106 7.64 0.17 22.00
CA LEU A 106 9.06 0.24 22.32
C LEU A 106 9.49 1.70 22.39
N GLU A 107 10.24 2.04 23.42
CA GLU A 107 10.71 3.40 23.66
C GLU A 107 12.16 3.38 24.17
N ASP A 108 12.96 4.34 23.70
CA ASP A 108 14.21 4.72 24.34
C ASP A 108 14.50 6.21 24.11
N ARG A 109 15.49 6.76 24.80
CA ARG A 109 15.93 8.15 24.66
C ARG A 109 17.38 8.19 24.24
N LEU A 110 17.66 8.86 23.14
CA LEU A 110 19.03 9.20 22.73
C LEU A 110 19.42 10.53 23.39
N LEU A 111 20.38 10.47 24.30
CA LEU A 111 20.80 11.56 25.17
C LEU A 111 22.14 12.12 24.69
N PHE A 112 22.22 13.45 24.63
CA PHE A 112 23.42 14.23 24.29
C PHE A 112 23.83 15.03 25.51
N LEU A 113 24.89 14.60 26.19
CA LEU A 113 25.46 15.30 27.35
C LEU A 113 26.58 16.22 26.87
N LEU A 114 26.43 17.53 27.09
CA LEU A 114 27.46 18.53 26.78
C LEU A 114 28.43 18.69 27.95
N GLU A 115 29.66 19.13 27.67
CA GLU A 115 30.66 19.40 28.73
C GLU A 115 30.22 20.50 29.72
N ASN A 116 29.33 21.41 29.30
CA ASN A 116 28.75 22.42 30.19
C ASN A 116 27.65 21.88 31.12
N GLY A 117 27.38 20.56 31.08
CA GLY A 117 26.41 19.88 31.92
C GLY A 117 24.97 19.87 31.37
N ALA A 118 24.70 20.54 30.25
CA ALA A 118 23.39 20.46 29.61
C ALA A 118 23.18 19.09 28.96
N GLU A 119 22.03 18.47 29.21
CA GLU A 119 21.60 17.23 28.56
C GLU A 119 20.37 17.50 27.70
N GLN A 120 20.41 17.07 26.44
CA GLN A 120 19.29 17.14 25.50
C GLN A 120 18.97 15.74 24.99
N GLN A 121 17.73 15.53 24.55
CA GLN A 121 17.27 14.20 24.17
C GLN A 121 16.46 14.19 22.88
N VAL A 122 16.54 13.08 22.17
CA VAL A 122 15.58 12.69 21.13
C VAL A 122 14.86 11.43 21.60
N LEU A 123 13.54 11.48 21.66
CA LEU A 123 12.69 10.34 21.99
C LEU A 123 12.61 9.40 20.79
N LEU A 124 12.91 8.12 20.99
CA LEU A 124 12.80 7.07 19.97
C LEU A 124 11.59 6.20 20.32
N THR A 125 10.61 6.11 19.43
CA THR A 125 9.40 5.30 19.66
C THR A 125 9.12 4.37 18.49
N ALA A 126 8.59 3.19 18.77
CA ALA A 126 8.08 2.25 17.79
C ALA A 126 6.96 1.39 18.38
N SER A 127 6.22 0.69 17.55
CA SER A 127 5.35 -0.42 17.99
C SER A 127 5.77 -1.70 17.32
N THR A 128 5.70 -2.83 18.02
CA THR A 128 6.05 -4.15 17.45
C THR A 128 4.87 -5.09 17.52
N GLN A 129 4.64 -5.86 16.46
CA GLN A 129 3.59 -6.87 16.43
C GLN A 129 4.10 -8.20 15.89
N SER A 130 3.68 -9.29 16.54
CA SER A 130 3.99 -10.64 16.05
C SER A 130 3.09 -11.03 14.88
N VAL A 131 3.63 -11.82 13.95
CA VAL A 131 2.92 -12.30 12.76
C VAL A 131 2.88 -13.82 12.71
N ILE A 132 1.91 -14.35 11.95
CA ILE A 132 1.82 -15.77 11.62
C ILE A 132 2.50 -15.98 10.27
N ASN A 133 3.74 -16.48 10.28
CA ASN A 133 4.49 -16.76 9.05
C ASN A 133 3.97 -18.02 8.36
N LEU A 134 3.65 -17.90 7.08
CA LEU A 134 3.15 -18.96 6.21
C LEU A 134 4.05 -19.09 4.98
N ARG A 135 4.59 -20.28 4.76
CA ARG A 135 5.45 -20.60 3.62
C ARG A 135 4.80 -21.69 2.77
N GLY A 136 4.56 -21.41 1.49
CA GLY A 136 3.91 -22.35 0.55
C GLY A 136 2.53 -22.82 1.04
N ALA A 137 1.77 -21.93 1.69
CA ALA A 137 0.52 -22.31 2.35
C ALA A 137 -0.57 -22.65 1.33
N ARG A 138 -1.29 -23.73 1.61
CA ARG A 138 -2.41 -24.23 0.80
C ARG A 138 -3.65 -24.43 1.67
N VAL A 139 -4.80 -23.99 1.18
CA VAL A 139 -6.11 -24.22 1.81
C VAL A 139 -6.72 -25.44 1.13
N GLU A 140 -6.50 -26.61 1.71
CA GLU A 140 -6.93 -27.92 1.18
C GLU A 140 -8.29 -28.39 1.73
N ARG A 141 -8.86 -27.61 2.66
CA ARG A 141 -10.19 -27.78 3.26
C ARG A 141 -10.78 -26.42 3.56
N ASP A 142 -12.10 -26.35 3.60
CA ASP A 142 -12.79 -25.12 3.99
C ASP A 142 -12.26 -24.63 5.33
N THR A 143 -11.80 -23.38 5.33
CA THR A 143 -11.07 -22.81 6.46
C THR A 143 -11.50 -21.37 6.65
N THR A 144 -11.73 -21.00 7.91
CA THR A 144 -11.91 -19.61 8.31
C THR A 144 -10.66 -19.12 9.03
N TRP A 145 -10.13 -17.99 8.59
CA TRP A 145 -9.07 -17.27 9.28
C TRP A 145 -9.67 -16.09 10.02
N ASN A 146 -9.45 -16.10 11.32
CA ASN A 146 -9.99 -15.16 12.29
C ASN A 146 -8.86 -14.71 13.22
N ALA A 147 -7.92 -13.94 12.67
CA ALA A 147 -6.70 -13.66 13.42
C ALA A 147 -6.69 -12.28 14.07
N PRO A 148 -6.32 -12.21 15.36
CA PRO A 148 -5.97 -10.95 15.99
C PRO A 148 -4.55 -10.48 15.59
N ARG A 149 -3.78 -11.31 14.86
CA ARG A 149 -2.43 -11.01 14.34
C ARG A 149 -2.41 -11.08 12.81
N PRO A 150 -1.51 -10.34 12.13
CA PRO A 150 -1.37 -10.47 10.68
C PRO A 150 -0.82 -11.85 10.28
N TYR A 151 -1.27 -12.36 9.13
CA TYR A 151 -0.65 -13.48 8.44
C TYR A 151 0.39 -12.95 7.47
N ARG A 152 1.61 -13.47 7.52
CA ARG A 152 2.68 -13.12 6.58
C ARG A 152 2.94 -14.27 5.62
N ILE A 153 2.73 -14.03 4.33
CA ILE A 153 2.79 -15.03 3.25
C ILE A 153 4.13 -14.89 2.53
N LEU A 154 4.98 -15.90 2.63
CA LEU A 154 6.35 -15.85 2.11
C LEU A 154 6.48 -16.39 0.67
N ASP A 155 5.77 -17.47 0.31
CA ASP A 155 5.91 -18.16 -0.99
C ASP A 155 4.55 -18.39 -1.70
N SER A 156 3.67 -17.39 -1.66
CA SER A 156 2.25 -17.43 -2.09
C SER A 156 1.30 -18.27 -1.22
N LEU A 157 0.02 -17.91 -1.28
CA LEU A 157 -1.10 -18.59 -0.64
C LEU A 157 -2.02 -19.13 -1.74
N VAL A 158 -2.31 -20.42 -1.70
CA VAL A 158 -3.18 -21.09 -2.67
C VAL A 158 -4.46 -21.56 -2.00
N VAL A 159 -5.61 -21.25 -2.58
CA VAL A 159 -6.91 -21.84 -2.22
C VAL A 159 -7.25 -22.92 -3.23
N GLU A 160 -7.25 -24.18 -2.82
CA GLU A 160 -7.44 -25.32 -3.72
C GLU A 160 -8.86 -25.37 -4.31
N GLU A 161 -8.98 -26.07 -5.43
CA GLU A 161 -10.26 -26.27 -6.11
C GLU A 161 -11.31 -26.92 -5.19
N GLY A 162 -12.54 -26.38 -5.22
CA GLY A 162 -13.63 -26.81 -4.36
C GLY A 162 -13.42 -26.52 -2.87
N ARG A 163 -12.47 -25.65 -2.50
CA ARG A 163 -12.25 -25.20 -1.12
C ARG A 163 -12.56 -23.74 -0.96
N THR A 164 -13.02 -23.38 0.23
CA THR A 164 -13.34 -22.00 0.60
C THR A 164 -12.36 -21.49 1.66
N LEU A 165 -11.71 -20.36 1.37
CA LEU A 165 -11.04 -19.56 2.39
C LEU A 165 -11.95 -18.40 2.78
N THR A 166 -12.35 -18.35 4.05
CA THR A 166 -13.11 -17.23 4.62
C THR A 166 -12.21 -16.40 5.51
N LEU A 167 -12.14 -15.10 5.27
CA LEU A 167 -11.36 -14.13 6.04
C LEU A 167 -12.31 -13.26 6.85
N SER A 168 -12.25 -13.38 8.18
CA SER A 168 -13.09 -12.59 9.08
C SER A 168 -12.66 -11.12 9.13
N ALA A 169 -13.55 -10.23 9.61
CA ALA A 169 -13.27 -8.81 9.78
C ALA A 169 -11.94 -8.54 10.52
N GLY A 170 -11.19 -7.54 10.03
CA GLY A 170 -9.89 -7.15 10.57
C GLY A 170 -8.72 -8.11 10.27
N THR A 171 -8.95 -9.15 9.47
CA THR A 171 -7.86 -10.04 9.03
C THR A 171 -6.90 -9.29 8.12
N ARG A 172 -5.60 -9.39 8.39
CA ARG A 172 -4.53 -8.72 7.64
C ARG A 172 -3.59 -9.74 7.02
N LEU A 173 -3.37 -9.65 5.72
CA LEU A 173 -2.47 -10.51 4.94
C LEU A 173 -1.32 -9.69 4.37
N TYR A 174 -0.10 -10.01 4.81
CA TYR A 174 1.14 -9.36 4.42
C TYR A 174 1.94 -10.28 3.50
N PHE A 175 2.06 -9.92 2.24
CA PHE A 175 2.71 -10.72 1.22
C PHE A 175 4.16 -10.28 1.03
N HIS A 176 5.07 -11.24 1.01
CA HIS A 176 6.44 -11.01 0.60
C HIS A 176 6.51 -10.67 -0.91
N PRO A 177 7.56 -9.96 -1.39
CA PRO A 177 7.69 -9.66 -2.81
C PRO A 177 7.49 -10.87 -3.72
N ALA A 178 6.77 -10.68 -4.82
CA ALA A 178 6.32 -11.69 -5.78
C ALA A 178 5.32 -12.75 -5.25
N ALA A 179 5.03 -12.81 -3.95
CA ALA A 179 3.99 -13.69 -3.42
C ALA A 179 2.59 -13.23 -3.87
N ARG A 180 1.70 -14.19 -4.16
CA ARG A 180 0.33 -13.96 -4.62
C ARG A 180 -0.68 -14.68 -3.75
N LEU A 181 -1.93 -14.22 -3.82
CA LEU A 181 -3.08 -15.03 -3.44
C LEU A 181 -3.67 -15.66 -4.70
N ILE A 182 -3.54 -16.97 -4.84
CA ILE A 182 -4.01 -17.72 -6.00
C ILE A 182 -5.22 -18.55 -5.60
N VAL A 183 -6.36 -18.30 -6.22
CA VAL A 183 -7.64 -18.91 -5.86
C VAL A 183 -8.08 -19.82 -7.00
N HIS A 184 -8.07 -21.12 -6.74
CA HIS A 184 -8.71 -22.14 -7.57
C HIS A 184 -10.13 -22.48 -7.09
N GLY A 185 -10.36 -22.43 -5.77
CA GLY A 185 -11.68 -22.55 -5.15
C GLY A 185 -12.38 -21.20 -5.00
N THR A 186 -12.78 -20.87 -3.77
CA THR A 186 -13.56 -19.67 -3.45
C THR A 186 -12.90 -18.87 -2.33
N LEU A 187 -12.82 -17.55 -2.51
CA LEU A 187 -12.41 -16.59 -1.48
C LEU A 187 -13.63 -15.81 -0.99
N ARG A 188 -13.77 -15.72 0.33
CA ARG A 188 -14.78 -14.90 1.00
C ARG A 188 -14.12 -13.96 1.98
N THR A 189 -14.37 -12.67 1.87
CA THR A 189 -14.02 -11.69 2.91
C THR A 189 -15.28 -11.22 3.59
N GLU A 190 -15.24 -11.20 4.92
CA GLU A 190 -16.34 -10.77 5.79
C GLU A 190 -15.87 -9.56 6.60
N GLY A 191 -15.31 -8.57 5.91
CA GLY A 191 -14.88 -7.31 6.50
C GLY A 191 -16.06 -6.49 7.02
N GLN A 192 -15.75 -5.47 7.81
CA GLN A 192 -16.72 -4.49 8.31
C GLN A 192 -16.18 -3.08 8.19
N ASN A 193 -17.04 -2.08 8.25
CA ASN A 193 -16.62 -0.69 8.36
C ASN A 193 -15.75 -0.49 9.62
N GLY A 194 -14.57 0.10 9.44
CA GLY A 194 -13.56 0.24 10.51
C GLY A 194 -12.75 -1.03 10.83
N ALA A 195 -13.08 -2.17 10.21
CA ALA A 195 -12.32 -3.42 10.33
C ALA A 195 -12.32 -4.20 8.99
N PRO A 196 -11.77 -3.60 7.91
CA PRO A 196 -11.70 -4.27 6.62
C PRO A 196 -10.74 -5.47 6.66
N VAL A 197 -10.85 -6.35 5.66
CA VAL A 197 -9.82 -7.35 5.38
C VAL A 197 -8.74 -6.71 4.50
N GLU A 198 -7.50 -6.70 4.96
CA GLU A 198 -6.38 -5.99 4.32
C GLU A 198 -5.47 -6.97 3.56
N PHE A 199 -5.08 -6.60 2.34
CA PHE A 199 -4.10 -7.31 1.51
C PHE A 199 -3.02 -6.34 1.01
N ARG A 200 -1.78 -6.54 1.48
CA ARG A 200 -0.65 -5.64 1.18
C ARG A 200 0.71 -6.32 1.23
N GLY A 201 1.75 -5.59 0.86
CA GLY A 201 3.14 -6.04 1.05
C GLY A 201 3.56 -6.11 2.52
N ASP A 202 4.52 -6.98 2.83
CA ASP A 202 5.08 -7.17 4.18
C ASP A 202 6.11 -6.13 4.61
N ARG A 203 6.45 -5.17 3.73
CA ARG A 203 7.29 -4.02 4.03
C ARG A 203 6.45 -2.90 4.65
N LEU A 204 6.59 -2.70 5.96
CA LEU A 204 5.84 -1.69 6.73
C LEU A 204 6.53 -0.32 6.83
N GLY A 205 7.79 -0.23 6.42
CA GLY A 205 8.58 1.00 6.55
C GLY A 205 8.36 2.03 5.44
N TYR A 206 9.36 2.91 5.27
CA TYR A 206 9.39 3.97 4.26
C TYR A 206 10.40 3.67 3.17
N MET A 207 10.04 3.99 1.92
CA MET A 207 10.95 3.97 0.77
C MET A 207 11.82 5.23 0.74
N PHE A 208 11.21 6.39 1.02
CA PHE A 208 11.87 7.69 1.19
C PHE A 208 11.22 8.46 2.35
N SER A 209 11.81 9.59 2.75
CA SER A 209 11.18 10.51 3.70
C SER A 209 9.74 10.82 3.29
N ASN A 210 8.77 10.57 4.17
CA ASN A 210 7.33 10.76 3.95
C ASN A 210 6.68 9.88 2.87
N GLN A 211 7.36 8.84 2.38
CA GLN A 211 6.82 7.91 1.39
C GLN A 211 6.79 6.47 1.94
N PRO A 212 5.69 6.02 2.57
CA PRO A 212 5.57 4.66 3.10
C PRO A 212 5.48 3.65 1.96
N TYR A 213 6.07 2.46 2.14
CA TYR A 213 5.93 1.35 1.18
C TYR A 213 4.48 0.94 0.94
N ASP A 214 3.63 1.19 1.94
CA ASP A 214 2.18 1.04 1.92
C ASP A 214 1.45 1.77 0.78
N ARG A 215 2.10 2.79 0.20
CA ARG A 215 1.56 3.57 -0.94
C ARG A 215 2.37 3.40 -2.21
N ILE A 216 3.38 2.54 -2.15
CA ILE A 216 4.23 2.20 -3.30
C ILE A 216 3.65 0.94 -3.95
N PRO A 217 3.41 0.94 -5.27
CA PRO A 217 2.98 -0.25 -6.00
C PRO A 217 4.07 -1.31 -6.10
N GLY A 218 3.70 -2.52 -6.52
CA GLY A 218 4.63 -3.60 -6.84
C GLY A 218 5.39 -4.21 -5.65
N GLN A 219 4.80 -4.15 -4.45
CA GLN A 219 5.37 -4.75 -3.25
C GLN A 219 5.02 -6.24 -3.10
N TRP A 220 3.99 -6.71 -3.80
CA TRP A 220 3.55 -8.10 -3.83
C TRP A 220 2.74 -8.39 -5.09
N GLY A 221 2.42 -9.64 -5.39
CA GLY A 221 1.92 -10.01 -6.70
C GLY A 221 0.41 -9.79 -6.97
N GLY A 222 -0.43 -9.50 -5.99
CA GLY A 222 -1.89 -9.33 -6.17
C GLY A 222 -2.74 -10.60 -6.01
N VAL A 223 -4.05 -10.47 -6.23
CA VAL A 223 -5.05 -11.55 -6.11
C VAL A 223 -5.41 -12.11 -7.48
N VAL A 224 -5.35 -13.44 -7.63
CA VAL A 224 -5.66 -14.14 -8.88
C VAL A 224 -6.82 -15.11 -8.68
N PHE A 225 -7.93 -14.87 -9.38
CA PHE A 225 -9.01 -15.84 -9.54
C PHE A 225 -8.82 -16.61 -10.85
N THR A 226 -8.38 -17.87 -10.74
CA THR A 226 -8.09 -18.72 -11.91
C THR A 226 -9.37 -19.14 -12.62
N ALA A 227 -9.30 -19.68 -13.84
CA ALA A 227 -10.46 -20.10 -14.63
C ALA A 227 -11.49 -20.98 -13.88
N LYS A 228 -11.01 -21.80 -12.92
CA LYS A 228 -11.82 -22.70 -12.10
C LYS A 228 -12.53 -22.03 -10.92
N SER A 229 -12.07 -20.85 -10.51
CA SER A 229 -12.62 -20.14 -9.35
C SER A 229 -13.91 -19.42 -9.69
N HIS A 230 -14.91 -19.55 -8.83
CA HIS A 230 -16.23 -18.94 -8.94
C HIS A 230 -16.80 -18.61 -7.55
N ASP A 231 -17.89 -17.83 -7.53
CA ASP A 231 -18.64 -17.42 -6.34
C ASP A 231 -17.81 -16.70 -5.27
N ASN A 232 -16.75 -16.02 -5.70
CA ASN A 232 -15.91 -15.21 -4.81
C ASN A 232 -16.67 -13.97 -4.33
N VAL A 233 -16.58 -13.68 -3.04
CA VAL A 233 -17.25 -12.53 -2.43
C VAL A 233 -16.24 -11.75 -1.61
N LEU A 234 -15.91 -10.55 -2.06
CA LEU A 234 -15.00 -9.63 -1.37
C LEU A 234 -15.83 -8.45 -0.84
N ASP A 235 -16.22 -8.53 0.42
CA ASP A 235 -16.92 -7.48 1.15
C ASP A 235 -15.99 -6.79 2.15
N HIS A 236 -15.96 -5.45 2.11
CA HIS A 236 -15.12 -4.61 2.98
C HIS A 236 -13.66 -5.06 3.01
N CYS A 237 -13.02 -5.07 1.84
CA CYS A 237 -11.59 -5.35 1.74
C CYS A 237 -10.80 -4.15 1.21
N GLU A 238 -9.54 -4.07 1.60
CA GLU A 238 -8.57 -3.09 1.13
C GLU A 238 -7.40 -3.84 0.48
N ILE A 239 -7.15 -3.57 -0.80
CA ILE A 239 -6.11 -4.22 -1.61
C ILE A 239 -5.24 -3.13 -2.21
N HIS A 240 -3.97 -3.11 -1.85
CA HIS A 240 -3.07 -2.08 -2.37
C HIS A 240 -1.61 -2.53 -2.44
N SER A 241 -0.78 -1.69 -3.04
CA SER A 241 0.66 -1.91 -3.17
C SER A 241 1.04 -3.18 -3.94
N GLY A 242 0.13 -3.78 -4.71
CA GLY A 242 0.39 -4.95 -5.53
C GLY A 242 1.03 -4.61 -6.89
N ASP A 243 1.56 -5.61 -7.58
CA ASP A 243 1.87 -5.58 -9.01
C ASP A 243 0.60 -5.36 -9.83
N PHE A 244 -0.54 -5.83 -9.32
CA PHE A 244 -1.90 -5.55 -9.76
C PHE A 244 -2.84 -5.75 -8.55
N GLY A 245 -4.09 -5.30 -8.63
CA GLY A 245 -5.07 -5.51 -7.55
C GLY A 245 -5.68 -6.91 -7.62
N ILE A 246 -6.64 -7.08 -8.53
CA ILE A 246 -7.34 -8.34 -8.78
C ILE A 246 -7.27 -8.70 -10.25
N ARG A 247 -6.97 -9.97 -10.54
CA ARG A 247 -7.06 -10.56 -11.87
C ARG A 247 -8.06 -11.71 -11.90
N CYS A 248 -9.13 -11.52 -12.66
CA CYS A 248 -10.12 -12.55 -12.97
C CYS A 248 -9.82 -13.16 -14.34
N ASP A 249 -9.43 -14.43 -14.34
CA ASP A 249 -9.29 -15.22 -15.56
C ASP A 249 -10.66 -15.67 -16.11
N SER A 250 -10.67 -16.02 -17.39
CA SER A 250 -11.85 -16.42 -18.14
C SER A 250 -12.62 -17.59 -17.54
N SER A 251 -13.95 -17.52 -17.58
CA SER A 251 -14.88 -18.56 -17.15
C SER A 251 -16.20 -18.43 -17.90
N SER A 252 -17.16 -19.34 -17.75
CA SER A 252 -18.51 -19.05 -18.26
C SER A 252 -19.06 -17.78 -17.56
N VAL A 253 -19.76 -16.94 -18.32
CA VAL A 253 -20.48 -15.76 -17.83
C VAL A 253 -21.80 -16.10 -17.14
N ASP A 254 -22.22 -17.38 -17.20
CA ASP A 254 -23.36 -17.88 -16.46
C ASP A 254 -23.07 -18.06 -14.97
N PHE A 255 -21.78 -18.13 -14.61
CA PHE A 255 -21.34 -18.19 -13.22
C PHE A 255 -20.80 -16.83 -12.77
N GLN A 256 -21.16 -16.43 -11.55
CA GLN A 256 -20.58 -15.25 -10.93
C GLN A 256 -19.12 -15.51 -10.61
N LYS A 257 -18.20 -14.72 -11.18
CA LYS A 257 -16.76 -14.82 -10.92
C LYS A 257 -16.38 -14.16 -9.61
N LEU A 258 -16.84 -12.92 -9.44
CA LEU A 258 -16.51 -12.05 -8.32
C LEU A 258 -17.67 -11.11 -8.02
N ILE A 259 -18.06 -11.05 -6.75
CA ILE A 259 -18.80 -9.94 -6.18
C ILE A 259 -17.84 -9.14 -5.31
N LEU A 260 -17.58 -7.88 -5.67
CA LEU A 260 -16.75 -6.96 -4.90
C LEU A 260 -17.63 -5.83 -4.37
N ARG A 261 -17.65 -5.61 -3.05
CA ARG A 261 -18.50 -4.55 -2.49
C ARG A 261 -17.91 -3.87 -1.26
N ASN A 262 -18.19 -2.57 -1.11
CA ASN A 262 -17.72 -1.75 0.01
C ASN A 262 -16.20 -1.79 0.16
N SER A 263 -15.48 -1.90 -0.96
CA SER A 263 -14.06 -2.25 -0.97
C SER A 263 -13.22 -1.19 -1.69
N LEU A 264 -11.92 -1.22 -1.38
CA LEU A 264 -10.93 -0.29 -1.90
C LEU A 264 -9.80 -1.07 -2.59
N ILE A 265 -9.52 -0.73 -3.84
CA ILE A 265 -8.35 -1.19 -4.58
C ILE A 265 -7.57 0.03 -5.04
N HIS A 266 -6.30 0.16 -4.64
CA HIS A 266 -5.51 1.34 -5.03
C HIS A 266 -4.00 1.14 -5.03
N ASN A 267 -3.27 2.07 -5.65
CA ASN A 267 -1.82 2.14 -5.61
C ASN A 267 -1.15 0.83 -6.08
N VAL A 268 -1.55 0.33 -7.24
CA VAL A 268 -1.02 -0.91 -7.84
C VAL A 268 -0.22 -0.65 -9.12
N GLY A 269 0.72 -1.54 -9.44
CA GLY A 269 1.69 -1.37 -10.54
C GLY A 269 1.18 -1.75 -11.93
N GLY A 270 0.00 -2.34 -12.00
CA GLY A 270 -0.66 -2.80 -13.21
C GLY A 270 -2.14 -2.43 -13.12
N ASP A 271 -3.03 -3.28 -13.62
CA ASP A 271 -4.46 -2.99 -13.54
C ASP A 271 -4.97 -3.12 -12.09
N GLY A 272 -5.90 -2.24 -11.70
CA GLY A 272 -6.62 -2.32 -10.42
C GLY A 272 -7.50 -3.57 -10.38
N LEU A 273 -8.46 -3.64 -11.29
CA LEU A 273 -9.28 -4.81 -11.55
C LEU A 273 -9.20 -5.18 -13.03
N TYR A 274 -8.63 -6.34 -13.31
CA TYR A 274 -8.67 -6.96 -14.64
C TYR A 274 -9.68 -8.10 -14.65
N ALA A 275 -10.62 -8.08 -15.60
CA ALA A 275 -11.57 -9.16 -15.82
C ALA A 275 -11.65 -9.52 -17.30
N ARG A 276 -11.46 -10.80 -17.62
CA ARG A 276 -11.58 -11.32 -18.98
C ARG A 276 -12.67 -12.36 -19.04
N GLN A 277 -13.61 -12.20 -19.98
CA GLN A 277 -14.64 -13.18 -20.35
C GLN A 277 -15.21 -13.90 -19.12
N CYS A 278 -15.70 -13.14 -18.16
CA CYS A 278 -16.30 -13.66 -16.93
C CYS A 278 -17.39 -12.69 -16.45
N ALA A 279 -18.10 -13.05 -15.39
CA ALA A 279 -19.14 -12.18 -14.82
C ALA A 279 -18.68 -11.54 -13.51
N VAL A 280 -18.60 -10.21 -13.45
CA VAL A 280 -18.24 -9.46 -12.24
C VAL A 280 -19.32 -8.46 -11.85
N ASN A 281 -19.58 -8.35 -10.54
CA ASN A 281 -20.47 -7.35 -9.96
C ASN A 281 -19.69 -6.55 -8.92
N VAL A 282 -19.64 -5.23 -9.09
CA VAL A 282 -18.89 -4.33 -8.23
C VAL A 282 -19.83 -3.25 -7.70
N GLY A 283 -19.95 -3.14 -6.37
CA GLY A 283 -20.85 -2.21 -5.70
C GLY A 283 -20.15 -1.35 -4.66
N ASN A 284 -20.51 -0.07 -4.53
CA ASN A 284 -20.05 0.80 -3.43
C ASN A 284 -18.51 0.76 -3.22
N SER A 285 -17.74 0.69 -4.30
CA SER A 285 -16.30 0.41 -4.23
C SER A 285 -15.47 1.47 -4.94
N GLN A 286 -14.25 1.65 -4.48
CA GLN A 286 -13.27 2.55 -5.08
C GLN A 286 -12.14 1.75 -5.73
N ILE A 287 -11.84 2.05 -6.99
CA ILE A 287 -10.73 1.44 -7.73
C ILE A 287 -9.92 2.57 -8.37
N THR A 288 -8.73 2.85 -7.82
CA THR A 288 -7.99 4.08 -8.16
C THR A 288 -6.49 3.87 -8.25
N ASN A 289 -5.77 4.85 -8.80
CA ASN A 289 -4.31 4.93 -8.69
C ASN A 289 -3.59 3.64 -9.15
N ALA A 290 -4.01 3.09 -10.27
CA ALA A 290 -3.34 2.00 -10.95
C ALA A 290 -2.33 2.56 -11.97
N ALA A 291 -1.11 2.01 -12.04
CA ALA A 291 -0.20 2.40 -13.12
C ALA A 291 -0.71 1.89 -14.48
N GLY A 292 -1.39 0.74 -14.52
CA GLY A 292 -2.18 0.29 -15.66
C GLY A 292 -3.57 0.94 -15.71
N ASP A 293 -4.56 0.21 -16.21
CA ASP A 293 -5.95 0.67 -16.19
C ASP A 293 -6.55 0.45 -14.79
N CYS A 294 -7.29 1.42 -14.23
CA CYS A 294 -7.92 1.19 -12.92
C CYS A 294 -8.90 0.01 -13.01
N VAL A 295 -9.72 -0.02 -14.07
CA VAL A 295 -10.56 -1.17 -14.42
C VAL A 295 -10.35 -1.53 -15.89
N ARG A 296 -9.99 -2.78 -16.15
CA ARG A 296 -9.86 -3.37 -17.50
C ARG A 296 -10.80 -4.55 -17.69
N LEU A 297 -11.74 -4.41 -18.63
CA LEU A 297 -12.73 -5.45 -18.96
C LEU A 297 -12.52 -5.94 -20.39
N VAL A 298 -12.30 -7.25 -20.56
CA VAL A 298 -12.14 -7.88 -21.88
C VAL A 298 -13.29 -8.86 -22.08
N GLY A 299 -14.40 -8.36 -22.65
CA GLY A 299 -15.65 -9.10 -22.80
C GLY A 299 -16.36 -9.40 -21.48
N GLY A 300 -17.27 -10.38 -21.53
CA GLY A 300 -17.97 -10.87 -20.34
C GLY A 300 -19.25 -10.10 -19.99
N ARG A 301 -19.67 -10.22 -18.73
CA ARG A 301 -20.89 -9.61 -18.18
C ARG A 301 -20.56 -8.86 -16.90
N ASN A 302 -20.52 -7.54 -16.98
CA ASN A 302 -19.95 -6.71 -15.93
C ASN A 302 -20.97 -5.65 -15.49
N GLU A 303 -21.13 -5.49 -14.18
CA GLU A 303 -22.03 -4.51 -13.58
C GLU A 303 -21.32 -3.76 -12.46
N PHE A 304 -21.40 -2.43 -12.51
CA PHE A 304 -20.80 -1.51 -11.54
C PHE A 304 -21.88 -0.56 -11.04
N VAL A 305 -22.06 -0.48 -9.71
CA VAL A 305 -23.07 0.39 -9.09
C VAL A 305 -22.44 1.16 -7.94
N HIS A 306 -22.60 2.48 -7.92
CA HIS A 306 -22.07 3.32 -6.82
C HIS A 306 -20.54 3.22 -6.67
N CYS A 307 -19.83 3.16 -7.80
CA CYS A 307 -18.37 3.00 -7.80
C CYS A 307 -17.66 4.29 -8.16
N THR A 308 -16.48 4.49 -7.57
CA THR A 308 -15.52 5.52 -7.99
C THR A 308 -14.34 4.83 -8.66
N ILE A 309 -14.17 5.06 -9.94
CA ILE A 309 -13.07 4.55 -10.76
C ILE A 309 -12.22 5.76 -11.16
N GLY A 310 -11.01 5.87 -10.60
CA GLY A 310 -10.27 7.13 -10.60
C GLY A 310 -8.80 7.00 -10.96
N GLN A 311 -8.39 7.52 -12.11
CA GLN A 311 -7.01 7.47 -12.57
C GLN A 311 -6.22 8.72 -12.16
N PHE A 312 -5.79 8.73 -10.89
CA PHE A 312 -4.97 9.80 -10.31
C PHE A 312 -3.54 9.34 -9.98
N TYR A 313 -3.07 8.27 -10.62
CA TYR A 313 -1.78 7.66 -10.31
C TYR A 313 -0.60 8.61 -10.58
N ALA A 314 0.01 9.18 -9.56
CA ALA A 314 1.00 10.26 -9.71
C ALA A 314 2.47 9.80 -9.83
N LEU A 315 2.75 8.50 -9.79
CA LEU A 315 4.13 7.98 -9.74
C LEU A 315 4.75 7.70 -11.11
N ALA A 316 3.95 7.66 -12.18
CA ALA A 316 4.42 7.52 -13.56
C ALA A 316 3.62 8.42 -14.51
N GLY A 317 4.25 8.85 -15.60
CA GLY A 317 3.64 9.72 -16.60
C GLY A 317 2.78 8.96 -17.63
N ASP A 318 3.13 7.71 -17.93
CA ASP A 318 2.53 6.81 -18.91
C ASP A 318 1.45 5.89 -18.30
N ARG A 319 0.66 6.44 -17.38
CA ARG A 319 -0.42 5.70 -16.72
C ARG A 319 -1.51 5.26 -17.70
N GLY A 320 -2.23 4.18 -17.39
CA GLY A 320 -3.44 3.76 -18.13
C GLY A 320 -4.61 4.73 -17.96
N VAL A 321 -5.84 4.26 -18.22
CA VAL A 321 -7.07 5.05 -18.04
C VAL A 321 -7.86 4.62 -16.80
N ALA A 322 -8.87 5.38 -16.41
CA ALA A 322 -9.76 4.97 -15.33
C ALA A 322 -10.54 3.70 -15.71
N LEU A 323 -11.19 3.70 -16.87
CA LEU A 323 -11.97 2.56 -17.33
C LEU A 323 -11.65 2.23 -18.78
N HIS A 324 -11.27 0.98 -19.00
CA HIS A 324 -11.01 0.42 -20.32
C HIS A 324 -11.85 -0.84 -20.52
N PHE A 325 -12.63 -0.90 -21.61
CA PHE A 325 -13.28 -2.13 -22.01
C PHE A 325 -13.26 -2.41 -23.51
N SER A 326 -13.24 -3.70 -23.85
CA SER A 326 -13.20 -4.19 -25.23
C SER A 326 -14.05 -5.45 -25.40
N ASN A 327 -14.41 -5.78 -26.65
CA ASN A 327 -14.95 -7.11 -27.02
C ASN A 327 -13.92 -8.05 -27.69
N TYR A 328 -12.63 -7.77 -27.50
CA TYR A 328 -11.53 -8.58 -28.02
C TYR A 328 -10.28 -8.38 -27.16
N GLY A 329 -9.40 -9.39 -27.11
CA GLY A 329 -8.15 -9.30 -26.35
C GLY A 329 -7.18 -10.39 -26.78
N GLU A 330 -5.88 -10.07 -26.79
CA GLU A 330 -4.81 -10.99 -27.23
C GLU A 330 -5.09 -11.65 -28.60
N GLY A 331 -5.63 -10.86 -29.55
CA GLY A 331 -5.96 -11.32 -30.90
C GLY A 331 -7.19 -12.24 -30.99
N SER A 332 -7.84 -12.55 -29.86
CA SER A 332 -9.00 -13.43 -29.75
C SER A 332 -10.28 -12.64 -29.54
N ARG A 333 -11.41 -13.23 -29.97
CA ARG A 333 -12.73 -12.67 -29.70
C ARG A 333 -13.08 -12.80 -28.22
N ALA A 334 -13.74 -11.78 -27.67
CA ALA A 334 -14.22 -11.79 -26.29
C ALA A 334 -15.54 -10.99 -26.22
N PRO A 335 -16.67 -11.54 -26.69
CA PRO A 335 -17.94 -10.81 -26.70
C PRO A 335 -18.23 -10.12 -25.37
N LEU A 336 -18.56 -8.83 -25.42
CA LEU A 336 -18.98 -8.04 -24.28
C LEU A 336 -20.51 -8.07 -24.22
N GLU A 337 -21.04 -9.05 -23.49
CA GLU A 337 -22.48 -9.26 -23.37
C GLU A 337 -23.16 -8.12 -22.63
N ARG A 338 -22.47 -7.55 -21.63
CA ARG A 338 -22.92 -6.39 -20.87
C ARG A 338 -21.75 -5.72 -20.15
N ALA A 339 -21.70 -4.39 -20.18
CA ALA A 339 -20.94 -3.55 -19.27
C ALA A 339 -21.81 -2.38 -18.81
N SER A 340 -22.40 -2.49 -17.63
CA SER A 340 -23.36 -1.52 -17.10
C SER A 340 -22.77 -0.76 -15.93
N PHE A 341 -22.83 0.57 -15.99
CA PHE A 341 -22.31 1.46 -14.96
C PHE A 341 -23.43 2.39 -14.48
N VAL A 342 -23.80 2.28 -13.21
CA VAL A 342 -24.93 3.01 -12.64
C VAL A 342 -24.49 3.82 -11.43
N ASN A 343 -24.70 5.13 -11.50
CA ASN A 343 -24.33 6.08 -10.46
C ASN A 343 -22.87 5.94 -10.05
N CYS A 344 -21.98 5.96 -11.07
CA CYS A 344 -20.54 5.84 -10.90
C CYS A 344 -19.83 7.16 -11.23
N ILE A 345 -18.66 7.35 -10.64
CA ILE A 345 -17.72 8.41 -10.99
C ILE A 345 -16.56 7.75 -11.74
N ILE A 346 -16.31 8.18 -12.98
CA ILE A 346 -15.19 7.73 -13.81
C ILE A 346 -14.40 8.97 -14.18
N SER A 347 -13.24 9.15 -13.55
CA SER A 347 -12.48 10.40 -13.61
C SER A 347 -10.98 10.13 -13.56
N GLY A 348 -10.16 11.13 -13.85
CA GLY A 348 -8.71 11.01 -13.78
C GLY A 348 -7.98 12.20 -14.38
N TYR A 349 -6.66 12.07 -14.50
CA TYR A 349 -5.81 13.12 -15.06
C TYR A 349 -5.70 13.10 -16.59
N ASN A 350 -6.26 12.10 -17.27
CA ASN A 350 -6.17 12.03 -18.72
C ASN A 350 -7.21 12.96 -19.37
N ASN A 351 -7.01 13.30 -20.65
CA ASN A 351 -8.05 14.00 -21.41
C ASN A 351 -9.27 13.10 -21.69
N ASP A 352 -9.05 11.79 -21.72
CA ASP A 352 -10.10 10.79 -21.86
C ASP A 352 -9.73 9.60 -20.97
N ASP A 353 -10.50 9.38 -19.92
CA ASP A 353 -10.33 8.29 -18.96
C ASP A 353 -11.30 7.14 -19.18
N LEU A 354 -12.05 7.17 -20.30
CA LEU A 354 -12.99 6.14 -20.69
C LEU A 354 -12.66 5.58 -22.09
N LEU A 355 -11.82 4.55 -22.11
CA LEU A 355 -11.41 3.88 -23.35
C LEU A 355 -12.36 2.73 -23.72
N ARG A 356 -12.86 2.76 -24.96
CA ARG A 356 -13.85 1.83 -25.49
C ARG A 356 -13.35 1.26 -26.81
N GLU A 357 -13.11 -0.06 -26.87
CA GLU A 357 -12.53 -0.68 -28.06
C GLU A 357 -13.42 -1.82 -28.62
N SER A 358 -14.14 -1.53 -29.70
CA SER A 358 -14.87 -2.55 -30.47
C SER A 358 -13.98 -3.18 -31.55
N SER A 359 -14.07 -4.49 -31.72
CA SER A 359 -13.30 -5.23 -32.72
C SER A 359 -13.70 -4.87 -34.16
N THR A 360 -12.73 -4.49 -34.98
CA THR A 360 -12.91 -4.32 -36.42
C THR A 360 -12.98 -5.65 -37.19
N ARG A 361 -12.46 -6.73 -36.58
CA ARG A 361 -12.44 -8.10 -37.14
C ARG A 361 -13.72 -8.88 -36.83
N TYR A 362 -14.24 -8.75 -35.61
CA TYR A 362 -15.42 -9.47 -35.12
C TYR A 362 -16.63 -8.54 -34.97
N LYS A 363 -17.04 -7.90 -36.08
CA LYS A 363 -18.05 -6.82 -36.07
C LYS A 363 -19.45 -7.23 -35.56
N ASN A 364 -19.75 -8.52 -35.58
CA ASN A 364 -21.03 -9.06 -35.13
C ASN A 364 -21.01 -9.53 -33.66
N ASP A 365 -19.85 -9.49 -33.00
CA ASP A 365 -19.75 -9.86 -31.60
C ASP A 365 -20.33 -8.75 -30.72
N ALA A 366 -21.00 -9.15 -29.64
CA ALA A 366 -21.60 -8.22 -28.70
C ALA A 366 -20.60 -7.18 -28.20
N PHE A 367 -21.04 -5.92 -28.18
CA PHE A 367 -20.33 -4.79 -27.57
C PHE A 367 -21.35 -3.93 -26.82
N ASN A 368 -22.04 -4.56 -25.87
CA ASN A 368 -23.16 -3.95 -25.18
C ASN A 368 -22.68 -3.25 -23.91
N TYR A 369 -22.84 -1.94 -23.84
CA TYR A 369 -22.52 -1.15 -22.66
C TYR A 369 -23.55 -0.05 -22.42
N ASP A 370 -23.66 0.39 -21.17
CA ASP A 370 -24.52 1.50 -20.79
C ASP A 370 -23.99 2.23 -19.54
N PHE A 371 -24.20 3.54 -19.52
CA PHE A 371 -23.90 4.44 -18.41
C PHE A 371 -25.19 5.13 -17.98
N SER A 372 -25.46 5.14 -16.68
CA SER A 372 -26.64 5.82 -16.14
C SER A 372 -26.30 6.60 -14.87
N HIS A 373 -26.62 7.90 -14.85
CA HIS A 373 -26.37 8.79 -13.70
C HIS A 373 -24.89 8.89 -13.31
N CYS A 374 -23.98 8.82 -14.28
CA CYS A 374 -22.54 8.85 -14.02
C CYS A 374 -21.92 10.24 -14.23
N LEU A 375 -20.83 10.52 -13.51
CA LEU A 375 -19.89 11.58 -13.86
C LEU A 375 -18.74 10.97 -14.66
N LEU A 376 -18.42 11.53 -15.82
CA LEU A 376 -17.48 10.96 -16.78
C LEU A 376 -16.42 11.96 -17.25
N ASN A 377 -15.14 11.61 -17.11
CA ASN A 377 -14.04 12.26 -17.80
C ASN A 377 -13.80 11.59 -19.17
N THR A 378 -14.53 12.06 -20.18
CA THR A 378 -14.40 11.60 -21.57
C THR A 378 -14.96 12.71 -22.49
N PRO A 379 -14.46 12.86 -23.72
CA PRO A 379 -15.09 13.74 -24.69
C PRO A 379 -16.57 13.40 -24.85
N LYS A 380 -17.42 14.42 -24.73
CA LYS A 380 -18.87 14.24 -24.84
C LYS A 380 -19.23 13.65 -26.20
N PRO A 381 -19.92 12.50 -26.24
CA PRO A 381 -20.31 11.90 -27.51
C PRO A 381 -21.37 12.78 -28.21
N THR A 382 -21.29 12.86 -29.54
CA THR A 382 -22.16 13.69 -30.38
C THR A 382 -23.55 13.11 -30.59
N THR A 383 -23.67 11.78 -30.53
CA THR A 383 -24.92 11.03 -30.59
C THR A 383 -24.73 9.76 -29.78
N ASP A 384 -25.48 9.54 -28.71
CA ASP A 384 -25.37 8.24 -28.05
C ASP A 384 -26.55 7.87 -27.13
N GLU A 385 -27.13 6.70 -27.37
CA GLU A 385 -28.14 6.05 -26.53
C GLU A 385 -27.50 5.34 -25.31
N HIS A 386 -26.18 5.12 -25.33
CA HIS A 386 -25.44 4.43 -24.27
C HIS A 386 -25.27 5.26 -22.99
N PHE A 387 -25.52 6.58 -23.03
CA PHE A 387 -25.31 7.48 -21.89
C PHE A 387 -26.64 8.15 -21.46
N ARG A 388 -27.13 7.81 -20.27
CA ARG A 388 -28.42 8.30 -19.75
C ARG A 388 -28.21 9.10 -18.46
N ASN A 389 -28.59 10.38 -18.48
CA ASN A 389 -28.45 11.29 -17.33
C ASN A 389 -27.01 11.40 -16.82
N CYS A 390 -26.02 11.36 -17.73
CA CYS A 390 -24.60 11.49 -17.37
C CYS A 390 -24.14 12.95 -17.43
N LEU A 391 -23.17 13.29 -16.57
CA LEU A 391 -22.41 14.53 -16.58
C LEU A 391 -21.03 14.28 -17.19
N PHE A 392 -20.49 15.26 -17.91
CA PHE A 392 -19.18 15.19 -18.55
C PHE A 392 -18.28 16.29 -18.00
N GLU A 393 -17.08 15.94 -17.53
CA GLU A 393 -16.20 16.90 -16.84
C GLU A 393 -15.75 18.05 -17.74
N GLN A 394 -15.53 17.77 -19.03
CA GLN A 394 -15.15 18.78 -20.03
C GLN A 394 -16.22 19.86 -20.29
N ASP A 395 -17.46 19.63 -19.84
CA ASP A 395 -18.55 20.62 -19.92
C ASP A 395 -18.65 21.49 -18.64
N SER A 396 -17.85 21.21 -17.61
CA SER A 396 -17.90 21.97 -16.35
C SER A 396 -17.14 23.29 -16.50
N PRO A 397 -17.77 24.46 -16.28
CA PRO A 397 -17.04 25.72 -16.28
C PRO A 397 -16.00 25.71 -15.16
N GLU A 398 -14.79 26.19 -15.47
CA GLU A 398 -13.66 26.34 -14.53
C GLU A 398 -14.03 27.05 -13.22
#